data_AF-A0A838ELI4-F1
#
_entry.id   AF-A0A838ELI4-F1
#
_cell.length_a   1.000
_cell.length_b   1.000
_cell.length_c   1.000
_cell.angle_alpha   90.00
_cell.angle_beta   90.00
_cell.angle_gamma   90.00
#
_symmetry.space_group_name_H-M   'P 1'
#
loop_
_entity.id
_entity.type
_entity.pdbx_description
1 polymer ?
#
loop_
_entity_poly.entity_id
_entity_poly.type
_entity_poly.pdbx_seq_one_letter_code
_entity_poly.pdbx_strand_id
1 'polypeptide(L)'
;MTSDLEFRLFNASKEQLVSLLQELAVRHPVILTEIIELSENFVPKINNEMIDEVDVSIDNEAAEDWDFNGDNDTLAEFDSLSRPTLPPLDFESKQQQINSYAERLQNGELHQSIGSALLQLLREAEARADQHDYQGALDLYALVVDKRLAEQNTPLVYIFDKALDESMPFLEALLSETSSSITLDASIPATPLLTPPMRHAWLERLFTLWLKRLDLHQTEEDVPEIMLDVAWNDDVTLLRALVQNELQQQKKAGYSNIVDFSRQHRIRALEKFIKELPYL
;
A
#
# COMPACT_ATOMS: atom_id res chain seq x y z
N MET A 1 16.69 8.69 -53.26
CA MET A 1 16.42 7.23 -53.24
C MET A 1 15.75 6.95 -51.91
N THR A 2 14.43 6.97 -51.87
CA THR A 2 13.66 6.67 -50.65
C THR A 2 13.89 5.21 -50.30
N SER A 3 14.18 4.95 -49.03
CA SER A 3 14.67 3.65 -48.58
C SER A 3 13.52 2.62 -48.61
N ASP A 4 13.81 1.38 -49.00
CA ASP A 4 12.83 0.27 -49.14
C ASP A 4 12.04 0.00 -47.83
N LEU A 5 12.50 0.57 -46.72
CA LEU A 5 11.91 0.51 -45.38
C LEU A 5 10.74 1.48 -45.20
N GLU A 6 10.83 2.69 -45.76
CA GLU A 6 9.77 3.71 -45.67
C GLU A 6 8.53 3.27 -46.45
N PHE A 7 8.71 2.60 -47.59
CA PHE A 7 7.60 2.07 -48.39
C PHE A 7 6.90 0.88 -47.70
N ARG A 8 7.64 0.09 -46.92
CA ARG A 8 7.08 -1.02 -46.14
C ARG A 8 6.35 -0.55 -44.89
N LEU A 9 6.86 0.50 -44.23
CA LEU A 9 6.17 1.14 -43.10
C LEU A 9 4.84 1.77 -43.50
N PHE A 10 4.77 2.37 -44.69
CA PHE A 10 3.54 3.03 -45.16
C PHE A 10 2.43 2.06 -45.58
N ASN A 11 2.80 0.83 -45.97
CA ASN A 11 1.84 -0.20 -46.40
C ASN A 11 1.60 -1.30 -45.35
N ALA A 12 2.22 -1.23 -44.18
CA ALA A 12 2.05 -2.20 -43.11
C ALA A 12 0.73 -1.97 -42.38
N SER A 13 0.03 -3.04 -42.01
CA SER A 13 -1.18 -2.94 -41.18
C SER A 13 -0.83 -2.48 -39.76
N LYS A 14 -1.78 -1.83 -39.09
CA LYS A 14 -1.62 -1.31 -37.71
C LYS A 14 -1.08 -2.38 -36.74
N GLU A 15 -1.52 -3.62 -36.91
CA GLU A 15 -1.09 -4.77 -36.10
C GLU A 15 0.37 -5.16 -36.36
N GLN A 16 0.82 -5.08 -37.62
CA GLN A 16 2.21 -5.37 -37.97
C GLN A 16 3.16 -4.28 -37.45
N LEU A 17 2.72 -3.01 -37.48
CA LEU A 17 3.44 -1.89 -36.89
C LEU A 17 3.56 -2.02 -35.36
N VAL A 18 2.49 -2.42 -34.68
CA VAL A 18 2.50 -2.65 -33.23
C VAL A 18 3.40 -3.82 -32.86
N SER A 19 3.38 -4.91 -33.62
CA SER A 19 4.26 -6.06 -33.38
C SER A 19 5.74 -5.70 -33.56
N LEU A 20 6.06 -4.88 -34.56
CA LEU A 20 7.44 -4.42 -34.81
C LEU A 20 7.92 -3.46 -33.71
N LEU A 21 7.04 -2.57 -33.24
CA LEU A 21 7.30 -1.69 -32.09
C LEU A 21 7.52 -2.47 -30.79
N GLN A 22 6.73 -3.51 -30.54
CA GLN A 22 6.91 -4.40 -29.39
C GLN A 22 8.24 -5.15 -29.46
N GLU A 23 8.64 -5.65 -30.63
CA GLU A 23 9.92 -6.33 -30.78
C GLU A 23 11.11 -5.36 -30.62
N LEU A 24 10.97 -4.12 -31.10
CA LEU A 24 12.00 -3.07 -30.94
C LEU A 24 12.13 -2.62 -29.48
N ALA A 25 11.00 -2.49 -28.79
CA ALA A 25 10.89 -2.13 -27.37
C ALA A 25 11.58 -3.14 -26.45
N VAL A 26 11.43 -4.44 -26.74
CA VAL A 26 12.09 -5.52 -25.98
C VAL A 26 13.62 -5.48 -26.18
N ARG A 27 14.10 -5.12 -27.37
CA ARG A 27 15.53 -5.10 -27.66
C ARG A 27 16.23 -3.80 -27.23
N HIS A 28 15.51 -2.69 -27.16
CA HIS A 28 16.07 -1.38 -26.84
C HIS A 28 15.17 -0.61 -25.87
N PRO A 29 15.30 -0.85 -24.54
CA PRO A 29 14.43 -0.23 -23.53
C PRO A 29 14.55 1.30 -23.46
N VAL A 30 15.64 1.88 -23.98
CA VAL A 30 15.84 3.35 -24.09
C VAL A 30 14.92 3.97 -25.15
N ILE A 31 14.57 3.24 -26.20
CA ILE A 31 13.64 3.72 -27.23
C ILE A 31 12.20 3.69 -26.69
N LEU A 32 11.90 2.76 -25.78
CA LEU A 32 10.61 2.64 -25.11
C LEU A 32 10.31 3.90 -24.26
N THR A 33 11.31 4.41 -23.54
CA THR A 33 11.17 5.67 -22.80
C THR A 33 10.96 6.87 -23.73
N GLU A 34 11.66 6.96 -24.86
CA GLU A 34 11.44 8.04 -25.84
C GLU A 34 10.08 7.95 -26.55
N ILE A 35 9.57 6.74 -26.80
CA ILE A 35 8.24 6.52 -27.40
C ILE A 35 7.13 6.94 -26.42
N ILE A 36 7.28 6.61 -25.13
CA ILE A 36 6.34 7.03 -24.09
C ILE A 36 6.33 8.56 -23.98
N GLU A 37 7.51 9.18 -23.92
CA GLU A 37 7.67 10.63 -23.83
C GLU A 37 7.13 11.37 -25.07
N LEU A 38 7.27 10.79 -26.28
CA LEU A 38 6.63 11.32 -27.49
C LEU A 38 5.11 11.11 -27.49
N SER A 39 4.61 9.98 -26.97
CA SER A 39 3.18 9.70 -26.90
C SER A 39 2.44 10.63 -25.93
N GLU A 40 3.07 11.03 -24.84
CA GLU A 40 2.55 12.05 -23.91
C GLU A 40 2.43 13.43 -24.57
N ASN A 41 3.30 13.73 -25.54
CA ASN A 41 3.24 14.96 -26.33
C ASN A 41 2.13 14.97 -27.41
N PHE A 42 1.52 13.82 -27.72
CA PHE A 42 0.41 13.70 -28.68
C PHE A 42 -0.99 13.70 -28.04
N VAL A 43 -1.10 13.74 -26.70
CA VAL A 43 -2.37 14.06 -26.05
C VAL A 43 -2.67 15.53 -26.33
N PRO A 44 -3.74 15.88 -27.08
CA PRO A 44 -3.99 17.27 -27.40
C PRO A 44 -4.31 18.02 -26.11
N LYS A 45 -3.51 19.05 -25.83
CA LYS A 45 -3.92 20.18 -24.99
C LYS A 45 -5.22 20.74 -25.57
N ILE A 46 -6.36 20.28 -25.06
CA ILE A 46 -7.65 20.95 -25.22
C ILE A 46 -7.59 22.17 -24.29
N ASN A 47 -6.97 23.23 -24.79
CA ASN A 47 -6.92 24.58 -24.24
C ASN A 47 -8.36 25.01 -23.84
N ASN A 48 -8.66 25.23 -22.57
CA ASN A 48 -8.57 26.55 -21.91
C ASN A 48 -7.92 27.63 -22.78
N GLU A 49 -8.74 28.29 -23.62
CA GLU A 49 -8.69 29.72 -23.95
C GLU A 49 -9.71 30.01 -25.06
N MET A 50 -10.90 30.51 -24.71
CA MET A 50 -11.59 31.60 -25.42
C MET A 50 -12.88 31.97 -24.67
N ILE A 51 -12.76 33.03 -23.86
CA ILE A 51 -13.85 33.96 -23.58
C ILE A 51 -13.97 34.82 -24.85
N ASP A 52 -15.12 34.80 -25.51
CA ASP A 52 -15.76 36.03 -26.01
C ASP A 52 -17.23 35.78 -26.41
N GLU A 53 -18.00 36.81 -26.11
CA GLU A 53 -19.46 36.99 -26.15
C GLU A 53 -20.11 36.69 -27.52
N VAL A 54 -21.24 35.96 -27.54
CA VAL A 54 -22.48 36.35 -28.26
C VAL A 54 -23.70 35.73 -27.56
N ASP A 55 -24.55 36.60 -27.07
CA ASP A 55 -25.94 36.41 -26.64
C ASP A 55 -26.85 36.06 -27.83
N VAL A 56 -27.48 34.87 -27.84
CA VAL A 56 -28.82 34.63 -28.42
C VAL A 56 -29.53 33.54 -27.63
N SER A 57 -30.54 33.97 -26.87
CA SER A 57 -31.61 33.13 -26.32
C SER A 57 -32.49 32.57 -27.45
N ILE A 58 -32.81 31.27 -27.40
CA ILE A 58 -34.06 30.67 -27.91
C ILE A 58 -34.23 29.31 -27.21
N ASP A 59 -35.33 29.19 -26.48
CA ASP A 59 -35.95 27.97 -25.99
C ASP A 59 -35.97 26.88 -27.07
N ASN A 60 -35.50 25.69 -26.74
CA ASN A 60 -35.94 24.49 -27.43
C ASN A 60 -36.12 23.36 -26.41
N GLU A 61 -37.36 23.21 -25.96
CA GLU A 61 -37.88 21.98 -25.37
C GLU A 61 -37.59 20.82 -26.31
N ALA A 62 -36.54 20.04 -26.00
CA ALA A 62 -36.38 18.69 -26.50
C ALA A 62 -36.48 17.77 -25.28
N ALA A 63 -37.65 17.15 -25.12
CA ALA A 63 -37.80 15.98 -24.29
C ALA A 63 -36.87 14.90 -24.85
N GLU A 64 -35.68 14.76 -24.25
CA GLU A 64 -34.80 13.65 -24.52
C GLU A 64 -35.40 12.40 -23.87
N ASP A 65 -36.08 11.62 -24.70
CA ASP A 65 -36.33 10.21 -24.48
C ASP A 65 -34.98 9.54 -24.19
N TRP A 66 -34.67 9.37 -22.90
CA TRP A 66 -33.62 8.49 -22.43
C TRP A 66 -34.07 7.04 -22.68
N ASP A 67 -34.01 6.61 -23.94
CA ASP A 67 -34.21 5.22 -24.33
C ASP A 67 -32.98 4.44 -23.84
N PHE A 68 -33.06 3.98 -22.59
CA PHE A 68 -32.05 3.16 -21.92
C PHE A 68 -32.18 1.71 -22.43
N ASN A 69 -31.90 1.52 -23.72
CA ASN A 69 -31.77 0.22 -24.36
C ASN A 69 -30.49 0.22 -25.21
N GLY A 70 -29.35 0.10 -24.54
CA GLY A 70 -28.05 -0.09 -25.15
C GLY A 70 -27.14 -0.86 -24.21
N ASP A 71 -27.10 -2.18 -24.37
CA ASP A 71 -26.13 -3.16 -23.87
C ASP A 71 -25.34 -2.81 -22.60
N ASN A 72 -25.87 -3.30 -21.48
CA ASN A 72 -25.21 -3.42 -20.18
C ASN A 72 -23.98 -4.37 -20.17
N ASP A 73 -23.53 -4.86 -21.34
CA ASP A 73 -22.42 -5.82 -21.48
C ASP A 73 -21.06 -5.16 -21.77
N THR A 74 -21.01 -3.88 -22.12
CA THR A 74 -19.74 -3.24 -22.55
C THR A 74 -18.90 -2.63 -21.43
N LEU A 75 -19.42 -2.54 -20.20
CA LEU A 75 -18.64 -2.13 -19.02
C LEU A 75 -18.01 -3.32 -18.26
N ALA A 76 -18.37 -4.56 -18.60
CA ALA A 76 -17.79 -5.77 -18.01
C ALA A 76 -16.52 -6.26 -18.73
N GLU A 77 -16.23 -5.77 -19.95
CA GLU A 77 -15.12 -6.29 -20.76
C GLU A 77 -13.74 -5.75 -20.36
N PHE A 78 -13.63 -4.64 -19.62
CA PHE A 78 -12.34 -4.11 -19.20
C PHE A 78 -11.71 -4.85 -18.00
N ASP A 79 -12.47 -5.67 -17.26
CA ASP A 79 -11.94 -6.53 -16.17
C ASP A 79 -11.26 -7.81 -16.69
N SER A 80 -11.23 -8.03 -18.00
CA SER A 80 -10.79 -9.30 -18.61
C SER A 80 -9.36 -9.30 -19.17
N LEU A 81 -8.55 -8.28 -18.92
CA LEU A 81 -7.10 -8.40 -19.12
C LEU A 81 -6.56 -9.34 -18.03
N SER A 82 -6.37 -10.60 -18.40
CA SER A 82 -5.77 -11.65 -17.55
C SER A 82 -4.44 -11.16 -17.01
N ARG A 83 -4.44 -10.57 -15.80
CA ARG A 83 -3.22 -10.17 -15.10
C ARG A 83 -2.42 -11.45 -14.85
N PRO A 84 -1.10 -11.48 -15.13
CA PRO A 84 -0.28 -12.65 -14.85
C PRO A 84 -0.40 -12.98 -13.36
N THR A 85 -0.98 -14.14 -13.08
CA THR A 85 -1.23 -14.62 -11.72
C THR A 85 0.11 -14.79 -11.02
N LEU A 86 0.30 -14.14 -9.88
CA LEU A 86 1.51 -14.31 -9.09
C LEU A 86 1.65 -15.78 -8.67
N PRO A 87 2.90 -16.29 -8.58
CA PRO A 87 3.12 -17.63 -8.05
C PRO A 87 2.60 -17.74 -6.62
N PRO A 88 2.21 -18.95 -6.18
CA PRO A 88 1.76 -19.17 -4.81
C PRO A 88 2.82 -18.68 -3.82
N LEU A 89 2.37 -18.07 -2.73
CA LEU A 89 3.25 -17.53 -1.71
C LEU A 89 4.05 -18.66 -1.05
N ASP A 90 5.36 -18.72 -1.32
CA ASP A 90 6.28 -19.60 -0.60
C ASP A 90 6.68 -18.94 0.72
N PHE A 91 5.77 -18.98 1.69
CA PHE A 91 5.93 -18.33 2.99
C PHE A 91 7.23 -18.77 3.70
N GLU A 92 7.61 -20.04 3.59
CA GLU A 92 8.82 -20.56 4.23
C GLU A 92 10.08 -19.94 3.62
N SER A 93 10.16 -19.84 2.29
CA SER A 93 11.27 -19.18 1.61
C SER A 93 11.38 -17.71 2.00
N LYS A 94 10.26 -16.99 2.05
CA LYS A 94 10.24 -15.56 2.45
C LYS A 94 10.68 -15.38 3.91
N GLN A 95 10.22 -16.26 4.80
CA GLN A 95 10.64 -16.29 6.20
C GLN A 95 12.14 -16.55 6.35
N GLN A 96 12.67 -17.53 5.62
CA GLN A 96 14.10 -17.86 5.61
C GLN A 96 14.94 -16.69 5.06
N GLN A 97 14.49 -16.06 3.96
CA GLN A 97 15.12 -14.88 3.39
C GLN A 97 15.24 -13.76 4.43
N ILE A 98 14.14 -13.41 5.11
CA ILE A 98 14.13 -12.34 6.10
C ILE A 98 14.95 -12.70 7.35
N ASN A 99 14.95 -13.98 7.74
CA ASN A 99 15.78 -14.45 8.85
C ASN A 99 17.28 -14.36 8.56
N SER A 100 17.68 -14.51 7.29
CA SER A 100 19.08 -14.42 6.87
C SER A 100 19.66 -13.00 6.90
N TYR A 101 18.83 -11.94 6.99
CA TYR A 101 19.31 -10.56 6.87
C TYR A 101 20.31 -10.17 7.96
N ALA A 102 20.14 -10.65 9.19
CA ALA A 102 21.08 -10.40 10.27
C ALA A 102 22.46 -11.03 10.00
N GLU A 103 22.47 -12.28 9.52
CA GLU A 103 23.70 -13.00 9.17
C GLU A 103 24.40 -12.37 7.95
N ARG A 104 23.62 -12.01 6.93
CA ARG A 104 24.10 -11.31 5.73
C ARG A 104 24.76 -9.97 6.07
N LEU A 105 24.16 -9.22 6.98
CA LEU A 105 24.72 -7.97 7.46
C LEU A 105 26.04 -8.19 8.23
N GLN A 106 26.10 -9.22 9.08
CA GLN A 106 27.33 -9.60 9.80
C GLN A 106 28.45 -10.05 8.84
N ASN A 107 28.08 -10.68 7.73
CA ASN A 107 29.00 -11.10 6.67
C ASN A 107 29.49 -9.94 5.78
N GLY A 108 29.12 -8.70 6.10
CA GLY A 108 29.60 -7.49 5.42
C GLY A 108 28.79 -7.10 4.19
N GLU A 109 27.59 -7.63 4.01
CA GLU A 109 26.69 -7.16 2.95
C GLU A 109 26.30 -5.69 3.17
N LEU A 110 26.17 -4.94 2.07
CA LEU A 110 25.80 -3.53 2.13
C LEU A 110 24.36 -3.36 2.62
N HIS A 111 24.14 -2.42 3.55
CA HIS A 111 22.81 -2.05 4.06
C HIS A 111 21.79 -1.77 2.95
N GLN A 112 22.23 -1.17 1.84
CA GLN A 112 21.38 -0.87 0.68
C GLN A 112 20.86 -2.12 -0.02
N SER A 113 21.68 -3.19 -0.10
CA SER A 113 21.28 -4.46 -0.70
C SER A 113 20.15 -5.10 0.11
N ILE A 114 20.31 -5.16 1.44
CA ILE A 114 19.29 -5.68 2.35
C ILE A 114 18.02 -4.83 2.29
N GLY A 115 18.16 -3.49 2.29
CA GLY A 115 17.02 -2.58 2.15
C GLY A 115 16.26 -2.78 0.83
N SER A 116 16.98 -2.92 -0.28
CA SER A 116 16.35 -3.18 -1.58
C SER A 116 15.63 -4.53 -1.63
N ALA A 117 16.21 -5.58 -1.03
CA ALA A 117 15.57 -6.88 -0.93
C ALA A 117 14.32 -6.84 -0.05
N LEU A 118 14.33 -6.06 1.02
CA LEU A 118 13.17 -5.86 1.89
C LEU A 118 12.05 -5.09 1.18
N LEU A 119 12.38 -4.00 0.48
CA LEU A 119 11.41 -3.25 -0.32
C LEU A 119 10.81 -4.09 -1.45
N GLN A 120 11.60 -4.99 -2.06
CA GLN A 120 11.08 -5.91 -3.06
C GLN A 120 10.04 -6.87 -2.47
N LEU A 121 10.21 -7.32 -1.23
CA LEU A 121 9.23 -8.16 -0.53
C LEU A 121 7.95 -7.38 -0.23
N LEU A 122 8.06 -6.12 0.17
CA LEU A 122 6.90 -5.26 0.43
C LEU A 122 6.13 -4.95 -0.85
N ARG A 123 6.83 -4.67 -1.96
CA ARG A 123 6.20 -4.53 -3.30
C ARG A 123 5.55 -5.81 -3.79
N GLU A 124 6.06 -6.98 -3.41
CA GLU A 124 5.37 -8.24 -3.69
C GLU A 124 4.05 -8.34 -2.92
N ALA A 125 4.00 -7.85 -1.67
CA ALA A 125 2.76 -7.76 -0.91
C ALA A 125 1.76 -6.80 -1.58
N GLU A 126 2.23 -5.64 -2.05
CA GLU A 126 1.41 -4.68 -2.82
C GLU A 126 0.83 -5.33 -4.08
N ALA A 127 1.68 -5.98 -4.88
CA ALA A 127 1.24 -6.67 -6.10
C ALA A 127 0.25 -7.81 -5.82
N ARG A 128 0.31 -8.46 -4.64
CA ARG A 128 -0.68 -9.46 -4.23
C ARG A 128 -2.03 -8.83 -3.90
N ALA A 129 -2.03 -7.72 -3.17
CA ALA A 129 -3.25 -6.96 -2.90
C ALA A 129 -3.89 -6.45 -4.21
N ASP A 130 -3.10 -5.98 -5.19
CA ASP A 130 -3.59 -5.62 -6.53
C ASP A 130 -4.20 -6.81 -7.32
N GLN A 131 -3.90 -8.04 -6.91
CA GLN A 131 -4.48 -9.28 -7.44
C GLN A 131 -5.60 -9.84 -6.56
N HIS A 132 -6.08 -9.06 -5.59
CA HIS A 132 -7.09 -9.44 -4.59
C HIS A 132 -6.65 -10.60 -3.67
N ASP A 133 -5.36 -10.93 -3.63
CA ASP A 133 -4.74 -11.82 -2.64
C ASP A 133 -4.39 -11.03 -1.37
N TYR A 134 -5.43 -10.45 -0.74
CA TYR A 134 -5.29 -9.62 0.45
C TYR A 134 -4.70 -10.40 1.64
N GLN A 135 -5.04 -11.68 1.77
CA GLN A 135 -4.50 -12.54 2.82
C GLN A 135 -2.99 -12.73 2.63
N GLY A 136 -2.54 -13.08 1.42
CA GLY A 136 -1.12 -13.23 1.12
C GLY A 136 -0.33 -11.92 1.28
N ALA A 137 -0.94 -10.78 0.95
CA ALA A 137 -0.37 -9.46 1.19
C ALA A 137 -0.18 -9.19 2.70
N LEU A 138 -1.25 -9.39 3.49
CA LEU A 138 -1.20 -9.22 4.94
C LEU A 138 -0.18 -10.17 5.59
N ASP A 139 -0.12 -11.43 5.16
CA ASP A 139 0.84 -12.40 5.71
C ASP A 139 2.29 -11.98 5.46
N LEU A 140 2.58 -11.40 4.29
CA LEU A 140 3.91 -10.84 3.99
C LEU A 140 4.25 -9.62 4.86
N TYR A 141 3.32 -8.67 5.01
CA TYR A 141 3.53 -7.53 5.90
C TYR A 141 3.70 -7.98 7.35
N ALA A 142 2.88 -8.93 7.82
CA ALA A 142 2.96 -9.47 9.18
C ALA A 142 4.33 -10.10 9.43
N LEU A 143 4.86 -10.87 8.47
CA LEU A 143 6.17 -11.50 8.57
C LEU A 143 7.30 -10.45 8.70
N VAL A 144 7.26 -9.38 7.91
CA VAL A 144 8.23 -8.28 7.99
C VAL A 144 8.14 -7.57 9.34
N VAL A 145 6.93 -7.22 9.79
CA VAL A 145 6.68 -6.56 11.07
C VAL A 145 7.15 -7.45 12.21
N ASP A 146 6.77 -8.74 12.23
CA ASP A 146 7.17 -9.70 13.27
C ASP A 146 8.69 -9.83 13.35
N LYS A 147 9.40 -9.85 12.21
CA LYS A 147 10.87 -9.83 12.21
C LYS A 147 11.41 -8.54 12.82
N ARG A 148 10.89 -7.38 12.42
CA ARG A 148 11.30 -6.09 12.98
C ARG A 148 11.03 -6.01 14.48
N LEU A 149 9.94 -6.58 14.96
CA LEU A 149 9.59 -6.67 16.37
C LEU A 149 10.51 -7.64 17.13
N ALA A 150 11.07 -8.67 16.51
CA ALA A 150 12.05 -9.55 17.15
C ALA A 150 13.49 -8.98 17.10
N GLU A 151 13.79 -8.08 16.16
CA GLU A 151 15.14 -7.61 15.89
C GLU A 151 15.69 -6.66 16.96
N GLN A 152 17.00 -6.80 17.23
CA GLN A 152 17.74 -5.99 18.21
C GLN A 152 18.96 -5.31 17.59
N ASN A 153 19.42 -5.75 16.42
CA ASN A 153 20.54 -5.15 15.71
C ASN A 153 20.16 -3.73 15.21
N THR A 154 20.78 -2.68 15.77
CA THR A 154 20.43 -1.28 15.50
C THR A 154 20.49 -0.90 14.00
N PRO A 155 21.56 -1.24 13.24
CA PRO A 155 21.55 -1.01 11.80
C PRO A 155 20.40 -1.69 11.04
N LEU A 156 20.09 -2.94 11.39
CA LEU A 156 19.04 -3.70 10.73
C LEU A 156 17.64 -3.16 11.10
N VAL A 157 17.45 -2.78 12.36
CA VAL A 157 16.27 -2.05 12.85
C VAL A 157 16.01 -0.81 12.00
N TYR A 158 17.04 0.00 11.74
CA TYR A 158 16.91 1.19 10.91
C TYR A 158 16.50 0.87 9.47
N ILE A 159 17.05 -0.19 8.87
CA ILE A 159 16.68 -0.63 7.52
C ILE A 159 15.20 -1.02 7.46
N PHE A 160 14.75 -1.81 8.44
CA PHE A 160 13.36 -2.23 8.53
C PHE A 160 12.41 -1.06 8.77
N ASP A 161 12.72 -0.16 9.70
CA ASP A 161 11.88 1.01 9.97
C ASP A 161 11.71 1.85 8.71
N LYS A 162 12.82 2.14 8.02
CA LYS A 162 12.78 2.89 6.77
C LYS A 162 11.90 2.22 5.70
N ALA A 163 12.04 0.91 5.51
CA ALA A 163 11.25 0.20 4.51
C ALA A 163 9.76 0.11 4.88
N LEU A 164 9.46 -0.01 6.18
CA LEU A 164 8.09 0.04 6.68
C LEU A 164 7.50 1.44 6.51
N ASP A 165 8.26 2.52 6.73
CA ASP A 165 7.79 3.89 6.53
C ASP A 165 7.42 4.14 5.06
N GLU A 166 8.22 3.62 4.12
CA GLU A 166 7.93 3.73 2.69
C GLU A 166 6.66 2.98 2.27
N SER A 167 6.28 1.92 2.99
CA SER A 167 5.13 1.06 2.66
C SER A 167 3.93 1.23 3.60
N MET A 168 4.05 2.09 4.63
CA MET A 168 3.03 2.29 5.65
C MET A 168 1.69 2.76 5.07
N PRO A 169 1.64 3.75 4.15
CA PRO A 169 0.37 4.21 3.59
C PRO A 169 -0.38 3.10 2.85
N PHE A 170 0.34 2.17 2.23
CA PHE A 170 -0.27 1.02 1.57
C PHE A 170 -0.81 0.02 2.59
N LEU A 171 -0.04 -0.27 3.64
CA LEU A 171 -0.50 -1.15 4.72
C LEU A 171 -1.74 -0.60 5.41
N GLU A 172 -1.79 0.71 5.66
CA GLU A 172 -2.97 1.41 6.17
C GLU A 172 -4.18 1.20 5.27
N ALA A 173 -4.06 1.52 3.97
CA ALA A 173 -5.15 1.34 3.01
C ALA A 173 -5.64 -0.11 2.98
N LEU A 174 -4.71 -1.07 2.96
CA LEU A 174 -5.01 -2.50 2.96
C LEU A 174 -5.73 -2.94 4.24
N LEU A 175 -5.28 -2.52 5.42
CA LEU A 175 -5.92 -2.88 6.69
C LEU A 175 -7.31 -2.25 6.81
N SER A 176 -7.48 -1.00 6.36
CA SER A 176 -8.76 -0.29 6.33
C SER A 176 -9.76 -0.90 5.34
N GLU A 177 -9.31 -1.32 4.16
CA GLU A 177 -10.14 -2.00 3.17
C GLU A 177 -10.58 -3.38 3.67
N THR A 178 -9.65 -4.14 4.26
CA THR A 178 -9.92 -5.50 4.74
C THR A 178 -10.69 -5.54 6.06
N SER A 179 -10.64 -4.45 6.85
CA SER A 179 -11.48 -4.26 8.05
C SER A 179 -12.89 -3.77 7.69
N SER A 180 -13.04 -3.09 6.55
CA SER A 180 -14.33 -2.61 6.07
C SER A 180 -15.22 -3.74 5.56
N SER A 181 -16.51 -3.67 5.87
CA SER A 181 -17.50 -4.59 5.31
C SER A 181 -17.88 -4.11 3.91
N ILE A 182 -17.10 -4.44 2.88
CA ILE A 182 -17.41 -4.05 1.50
C ILE A 182 -18.61 -4.87 1.01
N THR A 183 -19.76 -4.21 0.84
CA THR A 183 -20.96 -4.78 0.22
C THR A 183 -20.94 -4.57 -1.28
N LEU A 184 -20.79 -5.64 -2.08
CA LEU A 184 -21.06 -5.62 -3.52
C LEU A 184 -22.45 -6.14 -3.88
N ASP A 185 -23.14 -6.86 -2.97
CA ASP A 185 -24.46 -7.43 -3.21
C ASP A 185 -25.31 -7.43 -1.92
N ALA A 186 -26.51 -6.85 -1.98
CA ALA A 186 -27.40 -6.63 -0.82
C ALA A 186 -28.00 -7.92 -0.23
N SER A 187 -27.64 -9.08 -0.78
CA SER A 187 -28.23 -10.38 -0.46
C SER A 187 -27.38 -11.27 0.46
N ILE A 188 -26.13 -10.90 0.74
CA ILE A 188 -25.21 -11.67 1.61
C ILE A 188 -24.67 -10.72 2.69
N PRO A 189 -24.78 -11.05 3.99
CA PRO A 189 -24.13 -10.25 5.03
C PRO A 189 -22.61 -10.30 4.79
N ALA A 190 -22.05 -9.19 4.34
CA ALA A 190 -20.61 -9.05 4.11
C ALA A 190 -19.90 -9.16 5.46
N THR A 191 -19.27 -10.30 5.72
CA THR A 191 -18.32 -10.42 6.82
C THR A 191 -17.02 -9.73 6.41
N PRO A 192 -16.43 -8.88 7.26
CA PRO A 192 -15.12 -8.30 6.98
C PRO A 192 -14.10 -9.39 6.69
N LEU A 193 -13.12 -9.11 5.83
CA LEU A 193 -12.05 -10.06 5.54
C LEU A 193 -11.20 -10.30 6.79
N LEU A 194 -10.93 -9.23 7.55
CA LEU A 194 -10.29 -9.32 8.85
C LEU A 194 -11.27 -9.87 9.90
N THR A 195 -11.14 -11.16 10.16
CA THR A 195 -11.80 -11.80 11.31
C THR A 195 -11.34 -11.14 12.62
N PRO A 196 -12.15 -11.15 13.69
CA PRO A 196 -11.76 -10.60 14.99
C PRO A 196 -10.38 -11.05 15.51
N PRO A 197 -10.00 -12.34 15.48
CA PRO A 197 -8.67 -12.74 15.93
C PRO A 197 -7.53 -12.18 15.06
N MET A 198 -7.73 -12.04 13.75
CA MET A 198 -6.73 -11.44 12.86
C MET A 198 -6.56 -9.95 13.13
N ARG A 199 -7.68 -9.25 13.30
CA ARG A 199 -7.69 -7.82 13.64
C ARG A 199 -6.98 -7.56 14.97
N HIS A 200 -7.29 -8.35 16.01
CA HIS A 200 -6.57 -8.28 17.29
C HIS A 200 -5.06 -8.48 17.12
N ALA A 201 -4.64 -9.49 16.34
CA ALA A 201 -3.23 -9.76 16.11
C ALA A 201 -2.53 -8.60 15.37
N TRP A 202 -3.23 -7.92 14.45
CA TRP A 202 -2.71 -6.71 13.80
C TRP A 202 -2.63 -5.52 14.76
N LEU A 203 -3.65 -5.27 15.56
CA LEU A 203 -3.62 -4.22 16.59
C LEU A 203 -2.49 -4.43 17.59
N GLU A 204 -2.23 -5.65 18.04
CA GLU A 204 -1.10 -5.98 18.92
C GLU A 204 0.25 -5.72 18.24
N ARG A 205 0.40 -6.08 16.95
CA ARG A 205 1.62 -5.80 16.18
C ARG A 205 1.87 -4.31 16.03
N LEU A 206 0.86 -3.56 15.58
CA LEU A 206 0.93 -2.11 15.40
C LEU A 206 1.22 -1.41 16.73
N PHE A 207 0.56 -1.83 17.80
CA PHE A 207 0.80 -1.29 19.14
C PHE A 207 2.24 -1.53 19.59
N THR A 208 2.74 -2.74 19.43
CA THR A 208 4.14 -3.07 19.80
C THR A 208 5.15 -2.34 18.92
N LEU A 209 4.86 -2.18 17.62
CA LEU A 209 5.69 -1.42 16.69
C LEU A 209 5.75 0.05 17.09
N TRP A 210 4.59 0.64 17.41
CA TRP A 210 4.49 2.01 17.89
C TRP A 210 5.33 2.23 19.15
N LEU A 211 5.24 1.34 20.14
CA LEU A 211 6.06 1.43 21.36
C LEU A 211 7.57 1.39 21.08
N LYS A 212 8.00 0.53 20.15
CA LYS A 212 9.42 0.44 19.77
C LYS A 212 9.90 1.70 19.06
N ARG A 213 9.05 2.32 18.24
CA ARG A 213 9.37 3.57 17.53
C ARG A 213 9.36 4.77 18.48
N LEU A 214 8.45 4.75 19.45
CA LEU A 214 8.37 5.68 20.59
C LEU A 214 9.69 5.77 21.36
N ASP A 215 10.28 4.61 21.66
CA ASP A 215 11.56 4.53 22.36
C ASP A 215 12.73 5.04 21.51
N LEU A 216 12.57 5.14 20.19
CA LEU A 216 13.56 5.63 19.23
C LEU A 216 13.37 7.10 18.84
N HIS A 217 12.34 7.78 19.35
CA HIS A 217 11.98 9.17 19.01
C HIS A 217 11.79 9.43 17.50
N GLN A 218 11.32 8.42 16.76
CA GLN A 218 10.90 8.60 15.36
C GLN A 218 9.57 9.37 15.34
N THR A 219 9.16 10.01 14.24
CA THR A 219 7.84 10.68 14.16
C THR A 219 6.71 9.63 14.17
N GLU A 220 5.71 9.82 15.02
CA GLU A 220 4.89 8.72 15.57
C GLU A 220 3.39 8.85 15.29
N GLU A 221 2.98 9.82 14.46
CA GLU A 221 1.55 10.18 14.36
C GLU A 221 0.75 9.14 13.57
N ASP A 222 1.36 8.48 12.58
CA ASP A 222 0.62 7.63 11.65
C ASP A 222 0.16 6.28 12.27
N VAL A 223 1.01 5.60 13.07
CA VAL A 223 0.66 4.25 13.56
C VAL A 223 -0.53 4.24 14.53
N PRO A 224 -0.66 5.17 15.49
CA PRO A 224 -1.86 5.33 16.30
C PRO A 224 -3.13 5.57 15.48
N GLU A 225 -3.06 6.39 14.44
CA GLU A 225 -4.19 6.68 13.55
C GLU A 225 -4.64 5.40 12.82
N ILE A 226 -3.70 4.65 12.24
CA ILE A 226 -3.98 3.34 11.62
C ILE A 226 -4.64 2.38 12.61
N MET A 227 -4.16 2.33 13.87
CA MET A 227 -4.79 1.47 14.89
C MET A 227 -6.23 1.86 15.18
N LEU A 228 -6.55 3.16 15.17
CA LEU A 228 -7.92 3.65 15.39
C LEU A 228 -8.80 3.31 14.18
N ASP A 229 -8.30 3.49 12.96
CA ASP A 229 -9.07 3.21 11.73
C ASP A 229 -9.38 1.71 11.55
N VAL A 230 -8.47 0.85 12.00
CA VAL A 230 -8.64 -0.60 11.92
C VAL A 230 -9.51 -1.14 13.06
N ALA A 231 -9.49 -0.49 14.23
CA ALA A 231 -10.17 -0.98 15.42
C ALA A 231 -11.69 -0.82 15.34
N TRP A 232 -12.39 -1.83 15.86
CA TRP A 232 -13.84 -1.80 16.06
C TRP A 232 -14.19 -1.54 17.52
N ASN A 233 -15.46 -1.24 17.79
CA ASN A 233 -15.99 -1.03 19.14
C ASN A 233 -15.63 -2.15 20.13
N ASP A 234 -15.61 -3.40 19.67
CA ASP A 234 -15.28 -4.55 20.52
C ASP A 234 -13.80 -4.57 20.93
N ASP A 235 -12.91 -4.01 20.10
CA ASP A 235 -11.46 -4.01 20.30
C ASP A 235 -11.01 -2.91 21.27
N VAL A 236 -11.89 -1.94 21.61
CA VAL A 236 -11.60 -0.87 22.58
C VAL A 236 -11.13 -1.45 23.92
N THR A 237 -11.70 -2.59 24.32
CA THR A 237 -11.31 -3.27 25.55
C THR A 237 -9.89 -3.85 25.48
N LEU A 238 -9.51 -4.43 24.35
CA LEU A 238 -8.17 -4.93 24.07
C LEU A 238 -7.15 -3.79 24.07
N LEU A 239 -7.37 -2.74 23.29
CA LEU A 239 -6.46 -1.60 23.19
C LEU A 239 -6.27 -0.91 24.54
N ARG A 240 -7.35 -0.75 25.32
CA ARG A 240 -7.27 -0.23 26.69
C ARG A 240 -6.43 -1.13 27.59
N ALA A 241 -6.58 -2.45 27.49
CA ALA A 241 -5.81 -3.40 28.29
C ALA A 241 -4.31 -3.34 27.94
N LEU A 242 -3.96 -3.27 26.64
CA LEU A 242 -2.59 -3.11 26.18
C LEU A 242 -1.93 -1.86 26.76
N VAL A 243 -2.59 -0.70 26.65
CA VAL A 243 -2.04 0.55 27.18
C VAL A 243 -1.92 0.51 28.71
N GLN A 244 -2.93 -0.02 29.41
CA GLN A 244 -2.89 -0.11 30.86
C GLN A 244 -1.76 -1.04 31.34
N ASN A 245 -1.53 -2.16 30.66
CA ASN A 245 -0.42 -3.06 30.96
C ASN A 245 0.92 -2.34 30.84
N GLU A 246 1.12 -1.58 29.76
CA GLU A 246 2.34 -0.79 29.55
C GLU A 246 2.53 0.30 30.61
N LEU A 247 1.49 1.07 30.92
CA LEU A 247 1.55 2.09 31.97
C LEU A 247 1.84 1.48 33.36
N GLN A 248 1.33 0.29 33.65
CA GLN A 248 1.64 -0.43 34.89
C GLN A 248 3.09 -0.93 34.92
N GLN A 249 3.60 -1.48 33.82
CA GLN A 249 5.00 -1.89 33.71
C GLN A 249 5.94 -0.69 33.92
N GLN A 250 5.63 0.44 33.28
CA GLN A 250 6.36 1.69 33.46
C GLN A 250 6.37 2.12 34.92
N LYS A 251 5.26 2.06 35.65
CA LYS A 251 5.22 2.40 37.10
C LYS A 251 6.10 1.49 37.96
N LYS A 252 6.22 0.21 37.60
CA LYS A 252 7.05 -0.78 38.33
C LYS A 252 8.55 -0.61 38.10
N ALA A 253 8.97 -0.04 36.98
CA ALA A 253 10.38 0.15 36.61
C ALA A 253 11.17 1.18 37.46
N GLY A 254 10.59 1.66 38.58
CA GLY A 254 11.31 2.40 39.61
C GLY A 254 11.30 3.92 39.43
N TYR A 255 11.35 4.63 40.55
CA TYR A 255 11.58 6.07 40.62
C TYR A 255 13.09 6.31 40.47
N SER A 256 13.55 6.51 39.24
CA SER A 256 14.87 7.10 39.03
C SER A 256 14.80 8.56 39.45
N ASN A 257 15.76 9.02 40.26
CA ASN A 257 15.87 10.43 40.66
C ASN A 257 16.23 11.36 39.48
N ILE A 258 16.40 10.81 38.28
CA ILE A 258 16.66 11.51 37.03
C ILE A 258 15.36 11.58 36.23
N VAL A 259 15.03 12.77 35.74
CA VAL A 259 13.93 12.99 34.80
C VAL A 259 14.25 12.25 33.50
N ASP A 260 13.55 11.14 33.27
CA ASP A 260 13.68 10.36 32.05
C ASP A 260 12.67 10.88 31.00
N PHE A 261 13.16 11.70 30.07
CA PHE A 261 12.34 12.36 29.06
C PHE A 261 11.70 11.37 28.09
N SER A 262 12.36 10.25 27.76
CA SER A 262 11.77 9.23 26.88
C SER A 262 10.60 8.53 27.55
N ARG A 263 10.75 8.20 28.84
CA ARG A 263 9.67 7.65 29.64
C ARG A 263 8.50 8.62 29.78
N GLN A 264 8.77 9.90 30.02
CA GLN A 264 7.71 10.92 30.07
C GLN A 264 7.00 11.09 28.73
N HIS A 265 7.75 11.07 27.62
CA HIS A 265 7.20 11.11 26.27
C HIS A 265 6.25 9.93 26.02
N ARG A 266 6.72 8.70 26.28
CA ARG A 266 5.93 7.47 26.15
C ARG A 266 4.66 7.48 27.00
N ILE A 267 4.75 7.92 28.26
CA ILE A 267 3.57 8.03 29.12
C ILE A 267 2.55 9.01 28.54
N ARG A 268 3.00 10.19 28.07
CA ARG A 268 2.11 11.20 27.47
C ARG A 268 1.45 10.68 26.19
N ALA A 269 2.20 10.00 25.32
CA ALA A 269 1.70 9.41 24.10
C ALA A 269 0.61 8.35 24.39
N LEU A 270 0.87 7.45 25.34
CA LEU A 270 -0.09 6.44 25.80
C LEU A 270 -1.35 7.05 26.44
N GLU A 271 -1.18 8.11 27.24
CA GLU A 271 -2.31 8.84 27.83
C GLU A 271 -3.14 9.60 26.80
N LYS A 272 -2.51 10.12 25.73
CA LYS A 272 -3.21 10.75 24.59
C LYS A 272 -4.04 9.69 23.86
N PHE A 273 -3.43 8.56 23.50
CA PHE A 273 -4.10 7.47 22.79
C PHE A 273 -5.31 6.90 23.56
N ILE A 274 -5.20 6.69 24.89
CA ILE A 274 -6.34 6.24 25.71
C ILE A 274 -7.53 7.21 25.62
N LYS A 275 -7.29 8.52 25.50
CA LYS A 275 -8.35 9.52 25.42
C LYS A 275 -9.04 9.52 24.06
N GLU A 276 -8.39 8.99 23.03
CA GLU A 276 -8.95 8.89 21.67
C GLU A 276 -9.83 7.64 21.51
N LEU A 277 -9.54 6.54 22.22
CA LEU A 277 -10.32 5.30 22.19
C LEU A 277 -11.86 5.41 22.39
N PRO A 278 -12.40 6.32 23.24
CA PRO A 278 -13.85 6.48 23.41
C PRO A 278 -14.57 7.10 22.20
N TYR A 279 -13.84 7.55 21.19
CA TYR A 279 -14.38 8.16 19.97
C TYR A 279 -14.42 7.18 18.78
N LEU A 280 -14.02 5.92 19.00
CA LEU A 280 -14.35 4.78 18.15
C LEU A 280 -15.83 4.40 18.33
#